data_AF-A0A2U1LZY0-F1
#
_entry.id   AF-A0A2U1LZY0-F1
#
_cell.length_a   1.000
_cell.length_b   1.000
_cell.length_c   1.000
_cell.angle_alpha   90.00
_cell.angle_beta   90.00
_cell.angle_gamma   90.00
#
_symmetry.space_group_name_H-M   'P 1'
#
loop_
_entity.id
_entity.type
_entity.pdbx_description
1 polymer ?
#
loop_
_entity_poly.entity_id
_entity_poly.type
_entity_poly.pdbx_seq_one_letter_code
_entity_poly.pdbx_strand_id
1 'polypeptide(L)'
;MSLQEKEIYAKRAREVWDDYLSSTPAREPKPKKQANLVTRCSPGRLVNVIKRFTPDQKEAVKSIGFGSLLDLKCRTLRRSLCLWLLERFNTIRRSLEICGERVPLSPRDVELVMGLPASGKEVVNSGPDELVADLRLKYNASNRGISVRFLEGILGESDSGEDFKRAFLLYVLGTLLCPTARLEVSPSFLHFLTDMDSVHEYNWAKFLLDKLVREVSRFRQGKQRAVGGCLLFLQLFYYECVAIGRPSELGPVVVPCLSSWTEENISEREKHEKELGGYGCGEVICRERGLGLSLHIDKADVDMLPLRQVTLRANCNFQPSDEDNLESYSYNNTMDFSIMNHEIAYSQSQSQTACPLPTCNFTGQFENLSDHFSSKHWDSGLRFQYNCPLNVSLGMDETFLVLQAAENGFFFLLNKGTENIGHTVTITCIGPCSSSEQFLYYLVSERGNNSLRLKAYTQSLRAKVDGIPPSDFLLVPFGYLNSCGELNLEVCIWNSSDLVGV
;
A
#
# COMPACT_ATOMS: atom_id res chain seq x y z
N MET A 1 -18.83 -20.45 59.21
CA MET A 1 -18.74 -21.62 58.32
C MET A 1 -17.35 -22.22 58.43
N SER A 2 -17.28 -23.52 58.69
CA SER A 2 -16.04 -24.27 58.74
C SER A 2 -15.43 -24.41 57.34
N LEU A 3 -14.15 -24.76 57.26
CA LEU A 3 -13.46 -25.00 55.98
C LEU A 3 -14.12 -26.14 55.19
N GLN A 4 -14.61 -27.17 55.89
CA GLN A 4 -15.31 -28.30 55.28
C GLN A 4 -16.66 -27.88 54.67
N GLU A 5 -17.40 -26.98 55.31
CA GLU A 5 -18.64 -26.44 54.74
C GLU A 5 -18.40 -25.62 53.46
N LYS A 6 -17.28 -24.88 53.41
CA LYS A 6 -16.88 -24.13 52.20
C LYS A 6 -16.52 -25.04 51.04
N GLU A 7 -15.82 -26.15 51.30
CA GLU A 7 -15.47 -27.13 50.26
C GLU A 7 -16.70 -27.83 49.69
N ILE A 8 -17.68 -28.17 50.53
CA ILE A 8 -18.95 -28.76 50.09
C ILE A 8 -19.72 -27.77 49.20
N TYR A 9 -19.76 -26.49 49.58
CA TYR A 9 -20.38 -25.45 48.75
C TYR A 9 -19.64 -25.24 47.42
N ALA A 10 -18.31 -25.22 47.42
CA ALA A 10 -17.52 -25.06 46.20
C ALA A 10 -17.64 -26.25 45.26
N LYS A 11 -17.82 -27.46 45.79
CA LYS A 11 -18.06 -28.66 44.98
C LYS A 11 -19.45 -28.65 44.36
N ARG A 12 -20.49 -28.33 45.14
CA ARG A 12 -21.87 -28.18 44.63
C ARG A 12 -21.99 -27.07 43.59
N ALA A 13 -21.29 -25.95 43.78
CA ALA A 13 -21.29 -24.86 42.80
C ALA A 13 -20.67 -25.28 41.46
N ARG A 14 -19.61 -26.10 41.48
CA ARG A 14 -19.01 -26.66 40.27
C ARG A 14 -19.92 -27.68 39.59
N GLU A 15 -20.53 -28.58 40.36
CA GLU A 15 -21.47 -29.57 39.82
C GLU A 15 -22.68 -28.89 39.13
N VAL A 16 -23.23 -27.83 39.74
CA VAL A 16 -24.31 -27.03 39.13
C VAL A 16 -23.83 -26.28 37.88
N TRP A 17 -22.58 -25.81 37.86
CA TRP A 17 -22.01 -25.12 36.72
C TRP A 17 -21.74 -26.06 35.54
N ASP A 18 -21.24 -27.26 35.82
CA ASP A 18 -20.98 -28.28 34.81
C ASP A 18 -22.30 -28.83 34.23
N ASP A 19 -23.32 -29.03 35.06
CA ASP A 19 -24.67 -29.42 34.62
C ASP A 19 -25.33 -28.35 33.74
N TYR A 20 -25.13 -27.06 34.07
CA TYR A 20 -25.55 -25.93 33.23
C TYR A 20 -24.83 -25.94 31.86
N LEU A 21 -23.53 -26.22 31.82
CA LEU A 21 -22.76 -26.27 30.57
C LEU A 21 -23.17 -27.48 29.70
N SER A 22 -23.51 -28.63 30.29
CA SER A 22 -23.93 -29.81 29.55
C SER A 22 -25.38 -29.77 29.07
N SER A 23 -26.26 -29.06 29.78
CA SER A 23 -27.70 -28.96 29.45
C SER A 23 -28.04 -27.77 28.56
N THR A 24 -27.14 -26.79 28.42
CA THR A 24 -27.38 -25.62 27.58
C THR A 24 -27.03 -25.94 26.12
N PRO A 25 -27.99 -25.88 25.17
CA PRO A 25 -27.69 -26.07 23.75
C PRO A 25 -26.66 -25.03 23.29
N ALA A 26 -25.68 -25.47 22.48
CA ALA A 26 -24.66 -24.59 21.91
C ALA A 26 -25.33 -23.38 21.26
N ARG A 27 -25.13 -22.19 21.84
CA ARG A 27 -25.64 -20.95 21.25
C ARG A 27 -24.99 -20.80 19.88
N GLU A 28 -25.79 -20.80 18.83
CA GLU A 28 -25.35 -20.30 17.54
C GLU A 28 -24.74 -18.90 17.77
N PRO A 29 -23.53 -18.63 17.26
CA PRO A 29 -22.93 -17.33 17.40
C PRO A 29 -23.89 -16.31 16.78
N LYS A 30 -24.49 -15.46 17.63
CA LYS A 30 -25.31 -14.35 17.18
C LYS A 30 -24.54 -13.62 16.07
N PRO A 31 -25.17 -13.29 14.92
CA PRO A 31 -24.49 -12.55 13.87
C PRO A 31 -23.85 -11.33 14.51
N LYS A 32 -22.51 -11.19 14.35
CA LYS A 32 -21.78 -10.02 14.82
C LYS A 32 -22.54 -8.81 14.29
N LYS A 33 -23.09 -7.98 15.18
CA LYS A 33 -23.72 -6.70 14.79
C LYS A 33 -22.75 -6.00 13.84
N GLN A 34 -23.18 -5.72 12.62
CA GLN A 34 -22.39 -5.03 11.60
C GLN A 34 -21.74 -3.82 12.27
N ALA A 35 -20.40 -3.79 12.31
CA ALA A 35 -19.70 -2.67 12.91
C ALA A 35 -20.10 -1.40 12.14
N ASN A 36 -20.75 -0.44 12.80
CA ASN A 36 -21.17 0.78 12.13
C ASN A 36 -19.92 1.52 11.62
N LEU A 37 -19.77 1.61 10.29
CA LEU A 37 -18.69 2.40 9.69
C LEU A 37 -18.83 3.85 10.12
N VAL A 38 -17.81 4.34 10.83
CA VAL A 38 -17.67 5.76 11.16
C VAL A 38 -16.59 6.33 10.25
N THR A 39 -16.94 7.34 9.46
CA THR A 39 -16.01 8.07 8.58
C THR A 39 -16.38 9.54 8.55
N ARG A 40 -15.42 10.39 8.16
CA ARG A 40 -15.62 11.82 7.90
C ARG A 40 -15.70 12.16 6.42
N CYS A 41 -15.46 11.18 5.55
CA CYS A 41 -15.72 11.32 4.12
C CYS A 41 -17.21 11.62 3.89
N SER A 42 -17.53 12.77 3.30
CA SER A 42 -18.89 13.28 3.22
C SER A 42 -19.16 13.97 1.87
N PRO A 43 -19.41 13.20 0.80
CA PRO A 43 -19.78 13.76 -0.51
C PRO A 43 -20.96 14.73 -0.43
N GLY A 44 -22.02 14.37 0.29
CA GLY A 44 -23.21 15.21 0.41
C GLY A 44 -22.96 16.59 1.02
N ARG A 45 -21.96 16.73 1.90
CA ARG A 45 -21.53 18.03 2.43
C ARG A 45 -20.94 18.91 1.32
N LEU A 46 -20.00 18.38 0.53
CA LEU A 46 -19.43 19.09 -0.59
C LEU A 46 -20.48 19.50 -1.63
N VAL A 47 -21.37 18.57 -2.03
CA VAL A 47 -22.43 18.88 -3.00
C VAL A 47 -23.36 19.99 -2.48
N ASN A 48 -23.63 20.07 -1.18
CA ASN A 48 -24.45 21.14 -0.62
C ASN A 48 -23.77 22.51 -0.67
N VAL A 49 -22.45 22.56 -0.50
CA VAL A 49 -21.65 23.78 -0.61
C VAL A 49 -21.57 24.24 -2.07
N ILE A 50 -21.18 23.34 -2.99
CA ILE A 50 -21.02 23.64 -4.42
C ILE A 50 -22.32 24.14 -5.06
N LYS A 51 -23.48 23.65 -4.62
CA LYS A 51 -24.80 24.12 -5.09
C LYS A 51 -25.03 25.62 -4.90
N ARG A 52 -24.31 26.26 -3.97
CA ARG A 52 -24.45 27.69 -3.66
C ARG A 52 -23.43 28.56 -4.38
N PHE A 53 -22.45 27.96 -5.07
CA PHE A 53 -21.38 28.71 -5.70
C PHE A 53 -21.85 29.57 -6.88
N THR A 54 -21.37 30.80 -6.91
CA THR A 54 -21.52 31.70 -8.05
C THR A 54 -20.72 31.20 -9.26
N PRO A 55 -20.97 31.71 -10.48
CA PRO A 55 -20.15 31.40 -11.64
C PRO A 55 -18.66 31.69 -11.43
N ASP A 56 -18.33 32.82 -10.79
CA ASP A 56 -16.94 33.21 -10.52
C ASP A 56 -16.27 32.28 -9.51
N GLN A 57 -16.98 31.84 -8.47
CA GLN A 57 -16.49 30.83 -7.53
C GLN A 57 -16.23 29.48 -8.20
N LYS A 58 -17.09 29.06 -9.12
CA LYS A 58 -16.87 27.85 -9.93
C LYS A 58 -15.63 27.99 -10.80
N GLU A 59 -15.43 29.16 -11.42
CA GLU A 59 -14.23 29.42 -12.22
C GLU A 59 -12.97 29.45 -11.37
N ALA A 60 -13.04 30.02 -10.16
CA ALA A 60 -11.95 29.97 -9.19
C ALA A 60 -11.57 28.53 -8.82
N VAL A 61 -12.53 27.62 -8.62
CA VAL A 61 -12.27 26.19 -8.37
C VAL A 61 -11.63 25.49 -9.56
N LYS A 62 -12.05 25.81 -10.79
CA LYS A 62 -11.40 25.28 -12.00
C LYS A 62 -9.96 25.77 -12.13
N SER A 63 -9.70 27.05 -11.85
CA SER A 63 -8.38 27.66 -11.98
C SER A 63 -7.30 27.02 -11.10
N ILE A 64 -7.70 26.37 -9.99
CA ILE A 64 -6.79 25.67 -9.07
C ILE A 64 -6.70 24.16 -9.35
N GLY A 65 -7.31 23.65 -10.42
CA GLY A 65 -7.22 22.24 -10.81
C GLY A 65 -8.24 21.30 -10.16
N PHE A 66 -9.28 21.81 -9.50
CA PHE A 66 -10.32 21.01 -8.81
C PHE A 66 -11.69 21.09 -9.48
N GLY A 67 -11.74 21.53 -10.75
CA GLY A 67 -12.96 21.74 -11.51
C GLY A 67 -13.85 20.50 -11.61
N SER A 68 -13.26 19.31 -11.69
CA SER A 68 -13.98 18.03 -11.77
C SER A 68 -14.97 17.83 -10.62
N LEU A 69 -14.63 18.29 -9.42
CA LEU A 69 -15.46 18.11 -8.22
C LEU A 69 -16.77 18.91 -8.27
N LEU A 70 -16.86 19.92 -9.14
CA LEU A 70 -18.09 20.68 -9.39
C LEU A 70 -19.18 19.81 -10.01
N ASP A 71 -18.79 18.75 -10.72
CA ASP A 71 -19.70 17.82 -11.40
C ASP A 71 -20.06 16.61 -10.53
N LEU A 72 -19.69 16.59 -9.25
CA LEU A 72 -20.01 15.50 -8.32
C LEU A 72 -21.53 15.38 -8.10
N LYS A 73 -22.10 14.26 -8.55
CA LYS A 73 -23.52 13.94 -8.39
C LYS A 73 -23.80 13.00 -7.22
N CYS A 74 -22.85 12.14 -6.87
CA CYS A 74 -22.96 11.24 -5.73
C CYS A 74 -22.95 12.03 -4.40
N ARG A 75 -24.01 11.88 -3.61
CA ARG A 75 -24.21 12.55 -2.30
C ARG A 75 -24.03 11.58 -1.14
N THR A 76 -24.24 10.28 -1.38
CA THR A 76 -24.31 9.26 -0.33
C THR A 76 -23.17 8.25 -0.44
N LEU A 77 -22.47 8.03 0.67
CA LEU A 77 -21.60 6.87 0.84
C LEU A 77 -22.41 5.64 1.26
N ARG A 78 -22.33 4.58 0.45
CA ARG A 78 -22.90 3.27 0.75
C ARG A 78 -22.00 2.56 1.74
N ARG A 79 -22.33 2.70 3.02
CA ARG A 79 -21.49 2.24 4.14
C ARG A 79 -21.21 0.74 4.11
N SER A 80 -22.17 -0.07 3.68
CA SER A 80 -22.01 -1.52 3.51
C SER A 80 -20.94 -1.85 2.46
N LEU A 81 -20.98 -1.20 1.30
CA LEU A 81 -19.97 -1.35 0.26
C LEU A 81 -18.61 -0.86 0.75
N CYS A 82 -18.55 0.31 1.37
CA CYS A 82 -17.29 0.84 1.90
C CYS A 82 -16.65 -0.12 2.92
N LEU A 83 -17.42 -0.71 3.83
CA LEU A 83 -16.92 -1.74 4.76
C LEU A 83 -16.40 -2.96 4.02
N TRP A 84 -17.18 -3.47 3.06
CA TRP A 84 -16.81 -4.64 2.27
C TRP A 84 -15.51 -4.43 1.49
N LEU A 85 -15.30 -3.23 0.93
CA LEU A 85 -14.06 -2.82 0.26
C LEU A 85 -12.91 -2.68 1.25
N LEU A 86 -13.14 -2.09 2.43
CA LEU A 86 -12.12 -1.94 3.46
C LEU A 86 -11.63 -3.29 4.01
N GLU A 87 -12.48 -4.32 4.06
CA GLU A 87 -12.07 -5.69 4.39
C GLU A 87 -11.13 -6.29 3.33
N ARG A 88 -11.31 -5.89 2.06
CA ARG A 88 -10.57 -6.39 0.88
C ARG A 88 -9.41 -5.51 0.42
N PHE A 89 -9.19 -4.37 1.07
CA PHE A 89 -8.14 -3.43 0.70
C PHE A 89 -6.78 -3.86 1.24
N ASN A 90 -5.82 -4.23 0.41
CA ASN A 90 -4.44 -4.50 0.85
C ASN A 90 -3.65 -3.19 0.89
N THR A 91 -3.26 -2.74 2.10
CA THR A 91 -2.50 -1.50 2.30
C THR A 91 -1.04 -1.60 1.88
N ILE A 92 -0.46 -2.81 1.87
CA ILE A 92 0.93 -3.05 1.46
C ILE A 92 1.02 -3.04 -0.07
N ARG A 93 0.16 -3.84 -0.71
CA ARG A 93 0.10 -3.98 -2.17
C ARG A 93 -0.68 -2.88 -2.88
N ARG A 94 -1.30 -1.96 -2.12
CA ARG A 94 -2.19 -0.89 -2.63
C ARG A 94 -3.20 -1.44 -3.64
N SER A 95 -3.90 -2.52 -3.27
CA SER A 95 -4.82 -3.24 -4.16
C SER A 95 -6.12 -3.61 -3.46
N LEU A 96 -7.18 -3.84 -4.22
CA LEU A 96 -8.42 -4.46 -3.75
C LEU A 96 -8.47 -5.91 -4.20
N GLU A 97 -8.97 -6.80 -3.35
CA GLU A 97 -9.30 -8.17 -3.74
C GLU A 97 -10.82 -8.28 -3.99
N ILE A 98 -11.23 -8.15 -5.25
CA ILE A 98 -12.64 -8.06 -5.67
C ILE A 98 -12.93 -9.11 -6.75
N CYS A 99 -14.07 -9.80 -6.60
CA CYS A 99 -14.50 -10.87 -7.51
C CYS A 99 -13.43 -11.96 -7.77
N GLY A 100 -12.59 -12.26 -6.77
CA GLY A 100 -11.50 -13.24 -6.89
C GLY A 100 -10.22 -12.72 -7.56
N GLU A 101 -10.21 -11.46 -7.99
CA GLU A 101 -9.06 -10.83 -8.63
C GLU A 101 -8.39 -9.79 -7.74
N ARG A 102 -7.06 -9.65 -7.92
CA ARG A 102 -6.29 -8.55 -7.35
C ARG A 102 -6.32 -7.37 -8.31
N VAL A 103 -6.93 -6.28 -7.87
CA VAL A 103 -7.02 -5.03 -8.63
C VAL A 103 -6.13 -3.97 -7.96
N PRO A 104 -4.93 -3.65 -8.51
CA PRO A 104 -4.07 -2.61 -7.96
C PRO A 104 -4.72 -1.23 -8.14
N LEU A 105 -4.35 -0.30 -7.26
CA LEU A 105 -4.79 1.10 -7.29
C LEU A 105 -3.57 1.99 -7.54
N SER A 106 -3.71 2.88 -8.51
CA SER A 106 -2.68 3.83 -8.94
C SER A 106 -3.19 5.27 -8.89
N PRO A 107 -2.30 6.28 -8.92
CA PRO A 107 -2.70 7.67 -9.08
C PRO A 107 -3.55 7.90 -10.35
N ARG A 108 -3.29 7.15 -11.43
CA ARG A 108 -4.07 7.25 -12.68
C ARG A 108 -5.53 6.85 -12.47
N ASP A 109 -5.79 5.87 -11.61
CA ASP A 109 -7.17 5.49 -11.26
C ASP A 109 -7.90 6.63 -10.55
N VAL A 110 -7.21 7.34 -9.67
CA VAL A 110 -7.76 8.51 -8.99
C VAL A 110 -8.01 9.64 -10.00
N GLU A 111 -7.17 9.82 -11.01
CA GLU A 111 -7.42 10.78 -12.09
C GLU A 111 -8.64 10.42 -12.94
N LEU A 112 -8.76 9.16 -13.36
CA LEU A 112 -9.91 8.68 -14.14
C LEU A 112 -11.22 8.77 -13.34
N VAL A 113 -11.19 8.40 -12.07
CA VAL A 113 -12.40 8.36 -11.22
C VAL A 113 -12.75 9.75 -10.69
N MET A 114 -11.78 10.47 -10.12
CA MET A 114 -11.99 11.74 -9.38
C MET A 114 -11.62 12.99 -10.18
N GLY A 115 -10.98 12.85 -11.35
CA GLY A 115 -10.54 13.99 -12.17
C GLY A 115 -9.45 14.84 -11.53
N LEU A 116 -8.64 14.24 -10.64
CA LEU A 116 -7.52 14.92 -9.98
C LEU A 116 -6.20 14.60 -10.71
N PRO A 117 -5.28 15.56 -10.90
CA PRO A 117 -4.03 15.34 -11.62
C PRO A 117 -3.19 14.19 -11.03
N ALA A 118 -2.82 13.21 -11.87
CA ALA A 118 -1.95 12.08 -11.49
C ALA A 118 -0.46 12.29 -11.77
N SER A 119 -0.10 13.47 -12.27
CA SER A 119 1.28 13.88 -12.54
C SER A 119 1.54 15.26 -11.92
N GLY A 120 2.80 15.67 -11.89
CA GLY A 120 3.21 16.95 -11.33
C GLY A 120 4.07 16.82 -10.07
N LYS A 121 4.20 17.92 -9.33
CA LYS A 121 5.04 18.04 -8.14
C LYS A 121 4.44 17.27 -6.96
N GLU A 122 5.29 16.73 -6.09
CA GLU A 122 4.84 16.12 -4.84
C GLU A 122 4.25 17.17 -3.89
N VAL A 123 3.14 16.83 -3.24
CA VAL A 123 2.51 17.70 -2.24
C VAL A 123 3.31 17.66 -0.94
N VAL A 124 3.99 18.75 -0.62
CA VAL A 124 4.71 18.89 0.66
C VAL A 124 3.76 19.47 1.71
N ASN A 125 3.37 18.63 2.68
CA ASN A 125 2.42 19.00 3.74
C ASN A 125 3.10 19.22 5.11
N SER A 126 4.35 19.65 5.11
CA SER A 126 5.17 19.92 6.30
C SER A 126 6.17 21.02 6.01
N GLY A 127 6.43 21.87 7.00
CA GLY A 127 7.46 22.90 6.92
C GLY A 127 7.60 23.65 8.25
N PRO A 128 8.45 24.68 8.32
CA PRO A 128 8.57 25.54 9.49
C PRO A 128 7.22 26.18 9.84
N ASP A 129 6.89 26.20 11.13
CA ASP A 129 5.62 26.74 11.63
C ASP A 129 5.45 28.25 11.32
N GLU A 130 6.57 28.98 11.21
CA GLU A 130 6.63 30.40 10.86
C GLU A 130 6.05 30.69 9.48
N LEU A 131 6.25 29.81 8.49
CA LEU A 131 5.76 30.01 7.13
C LEU A 131 4.22 30.01 7.02
N VAL A 132 3.54 29.43 8.02
CA VAL A 132 2.08 29.32 8.04
C VAL A 132 1.47 30.06 9.23
N ALA A 133 2.23 30.90 9.94
CA ALA A 133 1.76 31.61 11.14
C ALA A 133 0.53 32.48 10.83
N ASP A 134 0.58 33.25 9.74
CA ASP A 134 -0.51 34.11 9.30
C ASP A 134 -1.75 33.29 8.92
N LEU A 135 -1.56 32.18 8.18
CA LEU A 135 -2.66 31.29 7.81
C LEU A 135 -3.25 30.59 9.04
N ARG A 136 -2.42 30.22 10.02
CA ARG A 136 -2.89 29.62 11.28
C ARG A 136 -3.80 30.59 12.04
N LEU A 137 -3.39 31.86 12.14
CA LEU A 137 -4.21 32.90 12.76
C LEU A 137 -5.50 33.12 11.97
N LYS A 138 -5.39 33.31 10.65
CA LYS A 138 -6.53 33.58 9.76
C LYS A 138 -7.60 32.49 9.80
N TYR A 139 -7.18 31.21 9.77
CA TYR A 139 -8.11 30.07 9.78
C TYR A 139 -8.45 29.55 11.17
N ASN A 140 -8.09 30.28 12.24
CA ASN A 140 -8.30 29.86 13.62
C ASN A 140 -7.79 28.43 13.89
N ALA A 141 -6.63 28.10 13.30
CA ALA A 141 -6.04 26.77 13.37
C ALA A 141 -5.51 26.51 14.79
N SER A 142 -6.23 25.67 15.53
CA SER A 142 -5.86 25.28 16.90
C SER A 142 -5.23 23.88 16.95
N ASN A 143 -4.81 23.45 18.14
CA ASN A 143 -4.41 22.06 18.38
C ASN A 143 -5.53 21.04 18.06
N ARG A 144 -6.80 21.48 18.04
CA ARG A 144 -7.94 20.65 17.63
C ARG A 144 -8.06 20.53 16.11
N GLY A 145 -7.56 21.50 15.37
CA GLY A 145 -7.65 21.63 13.92
C GLY A 145 -8.37 22.92 13.49
N ILE A 146 -8.72 22.97 12.21
CA ILE A 146 -9.50 24.05 11.58
C ILE A 146 -10.97 23.63 11.48
N SER A 147 -11.88 24.50 11.90
CA SER A 147 -13.31 24.20 11.95
C SER A 147 -13.93 24.04 10.56
N VAL A 148 -14.55 22.88 10.30
CA VAL A 148 -15.29 22.67 9.05
C VAL A 148 -16.42 23.68 8.90
N ARG A 149 -17.11 24.04 9.99
CA ARG A 149 -18.18 25.05 9.97
C ARG A 149 -17.66 26.46 9.68
N PHE A 150 -16.45 26.75 10.13
CA PHE A 150 -15.80 28.04 9.83
C PHE A 150 -15.49 28.14 8.33
N LEU A 151 -14.96 27.07 7.74
CA LEU A 151 -14.75 26.98 6.28
C LEU A 151 -16.08 27.07 5.50
N GLU A 152 -17.15 26.43 5.97
CA GLU A 152 -18.50 26.57 5.37
C GLU A 152 -19.01 28.02 5.40
N GLY A 153 -18.61 28.81 6.40
CA GLY A 153 -18.90 30.25 6.50
C GLY A 153 -18.22 31.04 5.39
N ILE A 154 -16.89 30.89 5.24
CA ILE A 154 -16.10 31.56 4.19
C ILE A 154 -16.62 31.19 2.79
N LEU A 155 -16.90 29.90 2.56
CA LEU A 155 -17.43 29.40 1.29
C LEU A 155 -18.87 29.84 1.00
N GLY A 156 -19.57 30.41 1.98
CA GLY A 156 -20.92 30.97 1.83
C GLY A 156 -20.93 32.45 1.45
N GLU A 157 -19.79 33.12 1.46
CA GLU A 157 -19.65 34.51 1.03
C GLU A 157 -19.64 34.61 -0.51
N SER A 158 -19.75 35.83 -1.06
CA SER A 158 -19.71 36.05 -2.51
C SER A 158 -18.29 36.16 -3.07
N ASP A 159 -17.26 36.13 -2.22
CA ASP A 159 -15.86 36.22 -2.65
C ASP A 159 -15.44 34.97 -3.44
N SER A 160 -14.61 35.18 -4.46
CA SER A 160 -13.99 34.14 -5.29
C SER A 160 -12.46 34.27 -5.35
N GLY A 161 -11.90 35.14 -4.50
CA GLY A 161 -10.47 35.41 -4.43
C GLY A 161 -9.65 34.28 -3.82
N GLU A 162 -8.43 34.62 -3.43
CA GLU A 162 -7.46 33.65 -2.92
C GLU A 162 -7.91 32.99 -1.61
N ASP A 163 -8.63 33.72 -0.75
CA ASP A 163 -9.13 33.18 0.51
C ASP A 163 -10.22 32.13 0.30
N PHE A 164 -11.14 32.39 -0.64
CA PHE A 164 -12.12 31.41 -1.10
C PHE A 164 -11.43 30.13 -1.60
N LYS A 165 -10.41 30.26 -2.46
CA LYS A 165 -9.66 29.11 -3.01
C LYS A 165 -8.99 28.28 -1.90
N ARG A 166 -8.31 28.94 -0.95
CA ARG A 166 -7.70 28.26 0.22
C ARG A 166 -8.73 27.58 1.10
N ALA A 167 -9.83 28.26 1.42
CA ALA A 167 -10.92 27.69 2.21
C ALA A 167 -11.54 26.47 1.53
N PHE A 168 -11.71 26.53 0.20
CA PHE A 168 -12.21 25.41 -0.60
C PHE A 168 -11.28 24.20 -0.52
N LEU A 169 -9.98 24.41 -0.69
CA LEU A 169 -8.97 23.34 -0.58
C LEU A 169 -8.96 22.70 0.81
N LEU A 170 -8.94 23.51 1.88
CA LEU A 170 -9.03 23.01 3.25
C LEU A 170 -10.31 22.21 3.47
N TYR A 171 -11.44 22.71 2.98
CA TYR A 171 -12.73 22.06 3.13
C TYR A 171 -12.78 20.71 2.41
N VAL A 172 -12.37 20.67 1.14
CA VAL A 172 -12.46 19.46 0.31
C VAL A 172 -11.47 18.39 0.76
N LEU A 173 -10.27 18.79 1.18
CA LEU A 173 -9.29 17.87 1.78
C LEU A 173 -9.80 17.32 3.11
N GLY A 174 -10.37 18.16 3.97
CA GLY A 174 -10.85 17.76 5.29
C GLY A 174 -12.11 16.92 5.29
N THR A 175 -12.97 17.07 4.27
CA THR A 175 -14.31 16.43 4.24
C THR A 175 -14.47 15.35 3.18
N LEU A 176 -13.60 15.29 2.15
CA LEU A 176 -13.77 14.35 1.05
C LEU A 176 -12.49 13.63 0.65
N LEU A 177 -11.43 14.36 0.28
CA LEU A 177 -10.24 13.76 -0.36
C LEU A 177 -9.28 13.14 0.66
N CYS A 178 -9.05 13.82 1.77
CA CYS A 178 -8.09 13.42 2.80
C CYS A 178 -8.70 13.46 4.23
N PRO A 179 -9.96 13.07 4.45
CA PRO A 179 -10.57 13.14 5.76
C PRO A 179 -9.79 12.27 6.75
N THR A 180 -9.69 12.70 8.00
CA THR A 180 -9.07 11.90 9.07
C THR A 180 -10.13 11.39 10.02
N ALA A 181 -9.73 10.65 11.07
CA ALA A 181 -10.65 10.30 12.14
C ALA A 181 -11.16 11.52 12.95
N ARG A 182 -10.45 12.66 12.88
CA ARG A 182 -10.79 13.91 13.59
C ARG A 182 -11.97 14.62 12.93
N LEU A 183 -12.72 15.38 13.73
CA LEU A 183 -13.83 16.19 13.24
C LEU A 183 -13.35 17.44 12.47
N GLU A 184 -12.18 17.94 12.84
CA GLU A 184 -11.59 19.15 12.28
C GLU A 184 -10.58 18.86 11.18
N VAL A 185 -10.36 19.85 10.32
CA VAL A 185 -9.37 19.79 9.24
C VAL A 185 -7.96 19.92 9.84
N SER A 186 -7.02 19.13 9.31
CA SER A 186 -5.63 19.16 9.77
C SER A 186 -4.94 20.48 9.38
N PRO A 187 -4.31 21.20 10.33
CA PRO A 187 -3.50 22.38 10.01
C PRO A 187 -2.27 22.09 9.15
N SER A 188 -1.86 20.81 9.02
CA SER A 188 -0.75 20.41 8.14
C SER A 188 -1.02 20.74 6.66
N PHE A 189 -2.27 20.95 6.28
CA PHE A 189 -2.63 21.38 4.93
C PHE A 189 -2.30 22.84 4.64
N LEU A 190 -1.95 23.65 5.65
CA LEU A 190 -1.63 25.07 5.42
C LEU A 190 -0.32 25.26 4.65
N HIS A 191 0.62 24.32 4.72
CA HIS A 191 1.97 24.49 4.14
C HIS A 191 1.96 24.64 2.61
N PHE A 192 1.18 23.84 1.89
CA PHE A 192 1.09 23.98 0.43
C PHE A 192 0.10 25.05 -0.01
N LEU A 193 -0.55 25.75 0.93
CA LEU A 193 -1.46 26.88 0.65
C LEU A 193 -0.76 28.24 0.75
N THR A 194 0.52 28.27 1.12
CA THR A 194 1.33 29.50 1.12
C THR A 194 1.58 29.99 -0.30
N ASP A 195 1.76 29.06 -1.24
CA ASP A 195 1.91 29.31 -2.67
C ASP A 195 0.69 28.74 -3.42
N MET A 196 -0.27 29.62 -3.70
CA MET A 196 -1.50 29.26 -4.41
C MET A 196 -1.28 29.10 -5.92
N ASP A 197 -0.21 29.68 -6.47
CA ASP A 197 0.10 29.59 -7.89
C ASP A 197 0.56 28.18 -8.25
N SER A 198 1.32 27.50 -7.37
CA SER A 198 1.78 26.12 -7.60
C SER A 198 0.72 25.04 -7.37
N VAL A 199 -0.46 25.36 -6.81
CA VAL A 199 -1.47 24.36 -6.39
C VAL A 199 -1.92 23.44 -7.53
N HIS A 200 -2.08 23.99 -8.73
CA HIS A 200 -2.56 23.26 -9.91
C HIS A 200 -1.49 22.32 -10.50
N GLU A 201 -0.22 22.46 -10.11
CA GLU A 201 0.91 21.67 -10.59
C GLU A 201 1.17 20.41 -9.73
N TYR A 202 0.42 20.23 -8.64
CA TYR A 202 0.65 19.11 -7.73
C TYR A 202 -0.03 17.81 -8.17
N ASN A 203 0.62 16.69 -7.84
CA ASN A 203 0.07 15.35 -8.00
C ASN A 203 -0.95 15.03 -6.90
N TRP A 204 -2.14 15.62 -7.03
CA TRP A 204 -3.25 15.44 -6.08
C TRP A 204 -3.75 14.00 -6.03
N ALA A 205 -3.67 13.27 -7.14
CA ALA A 205 -4.11 11.89 -7.21
C ALA A 205 -3.24 10.98 -6.35
N LYS A 206 -1.91 11.14 -6.42
CA LYS A 206 -0.97 10.45 -5.53
C LYS A 206 -1.16 10.84 -4.08
N PHE A 207 -1.31 12.13 -3.79
CA PHE A 207 -1.53 12.59 -2.42
C PHE A 207 -2.80 11.99 -1.79
N LEU A 208 -3.91 11.93 -2.54
CA LEU A 208 -5.15 11.29 -2.13
C LEU A 208 -4.94 9.80 -1.85
N LEU A 209 -4.31 9.08 -2.77
CA LEU A 209 -4.09 7.63 -2.65
C LEU A 209 -3.19 7.30 -1.44
N ASP A 210 -2.09 8.04 -1.26
CA ASP A 210 -1.18 7.86 -0.13
C ASP A 210 -1.86 8.19 1.20
N LYS A 211 -2.69 9.24 1.26
CA LYS A 211 -3.53 9.52 2.44
C LYS A 211 -4.50 8.36 2.69
N LEU A 212 -5.20 7.86 1.68
CA LEU A 212 -6.14 6.75 1.81
C LEU A 212 -5.45 5.50 2.40
N VAL A 213 -4.34 5.07 1.81
CA VAL A 213 -3.57 3.90 2.27
C VAL A 213 -3.15 4.07 3.74
N ARG A 214 -2.61 5.24 4.11
CA ARG A 214 -2.22 5.53 5.50
C ARG A 214 -3.41 5.45 6.46
N GLU A 215 -4.53 6.08 6.11
CA GLU A 215 -5.69 6.13 7.01
C GLU A 215 -6.36 4.75 7.19
N VAL A 216 -6.42 3.93 6.14
CA VAL A 216 -6.89 2.54 6.21
C VAL A 216 -5.94 1.70 7.07
N SER A 217 -4.62 1.86 6.90
CA SER A 217 -3.61 1.17 7.72
C SER A 217 -3.74 1.51 9.21
N ARG A 218 -3.87 2.81 9.54
CA ARG A 218 -4.10 3.27 10.93
C ARG A 218 -5.38 2.71 11.53
N PHE A 219 -6.45 2.63 10.74
CA PHE A 219 -7.72 2.06 11.19
C PHE A 219 -7.58 0.58 11.51
N ARG A 220 -6.94 -0.21 10.64
CA ARG A 220 -6.71 -1.65 10.85
C ARG A 220 -5.84 -1.95 12.07
N GLN A 221 -4.87 -1.09 12.35
CA GLN A 221 -4.01 -1.19 13.54
C GLN A 221 -4.71 -0.76 14.84
N GLY A 222 -6.01 -0.41 14.80
CA GLY A 222 -6.73 0.08 15.98
C GLY A 222 -6.30 1.45 16.48
N LYS A 223 -5.46 2.18 15.73
CA LYS A 223 -4.98 3.53 16.09
C LYS A 223 -6.07 4.60 16.02
N GLN A 224 -7.20 4.29 15.39
CA GLN A 224 -8.35 5.18 15.26
C GLN A 224 -9.66 4.43 15.17
N ARG A 225 -10.73 5.02 15.72
CA ARG A 225 -12.09 4.44 15.69
C ARG A 225 -12.85 4.74 14.40
N ALA A 226 -12.56 5.88 13.77
CA ALA A 226 -13.17 6.28 12.51
C ALA A 226 -12.17 6.10 11.36
N VAL A 227 -12.66 5.62 10.22
CA VAL A 227 -11.87 5.44 9.00
C VAL A 227 -11.69 6.78 8.31
N GLY A 228 -10.44 7.19 8.11
CA GLY A 228 -10.08 8.32 7.26
C GLY A 228 -9.84 7.88 5.81
N GLY A 229 -9.48 8.83 4.95
CA GLY A 229 -9.24 8.64 3.52
C GLY A 229 -10.50 8.79 2.67
N CYS A 230 -10.31 8.96 1.36
CA CYS A 230 -11.40 9.14 0.40
C CYS A 230 -12.14 7.82 0.15
N LEU A 231 -13.13 7.50 0.98
CA LEU A 231 -13.98 6.32 0.75
C LEU A 231 -14.92 6.48 -0.46
N LEU A 232 -15.17 7.73 -0.88
CA LEU A 232 -15.89 7.99 -2.14
C LEU A 232 -15.11 7.44 -3.33
N PHE A 233 -13.79 7.66 -3.39
CA PHE A 233 -12.96 7.10 -4.45
C PHE A 233 -13.09 5.58 -4.52
N LEU A 234 -12.99 4.87 -3.39
CA LEU A 234 -13.15 3.41 -3.36
C LEU A 234 -14.53 2.96 -3.86
N GLN A 235 -15.60 3.64 -3.44
CA GLN A 235 -16.95 3.34 -3.87
C GLN A 235 -17.13 3.51 -5.38
N LEU A 236 -16.69 4.66 -5.93
CA LEU A 236 -16.82 4.94 -7.36
C LEU A 236 -15.91 4.03 -8.19
N PHE A 237 -14.69 3.79 -7.73
CA PHE A 237 -13.76 2.85 -8.35
C PHE A 237 -14.38 1.45 -8.47
N TYR A 238 -15.01 0.93 -7.41
CA TYR A 238 -15.70 -0.36 -7.47
C TYR A 238 -16.80 -0.40 -8.54
N TYR A 239 -17.61 0.66 -8.63
CA TYR A 239 -18.68 0.69 -9.63
C TYR A 239 -18.17 0.74 -11.06
N GLU A 240 -17.01 1.37 -11.28
CA GLU A 240 -16.35 1.39 -12.57
C GLU A 240 -15.64 0.07 -12.88
N CYS A 241 -15.01 -0.54 -11.90
CA CYS A 241 -14.22 -1.75 -12.08
C CYS A 241 -15.03 -3.04 -12.16
N VAL A 242 -16.27 -3.07 -11.66
CA VAL A 242 -17.09 -4.28 -11.63
C VAL A 242 -18.32 -4.11 -12.52
N ALA A 243 -18.45 -4.96 -13.53
CA ALA A 243 -19.65 -5.11 -14.35
C ALA A 243 -20.68 -6.01 -13.66
N ILE A 244 -21.95 -5.66 -13.81
CA ILE A 244 -23.08 -6.50 -13.44
C ILE A 244 -23.90 -6.76 -14.70
N GLY A 245 -23.99 -8.03 -15.12
CA GLY A 245 -24.70 -8.44 -16.33
C GLY A 245 -23.77 -8.79 -17.49
N ARG A 246 -24.32 -9.00 -18.69
CA ARG A 246 -23.51 -9.35 -19.87
C ARG A 246 -22.63 -8.15 -20.30
N PRO A 247 -21.35 -8.36 -20.65
CA PRO A 247 -20.44 -7.30 -21.11
C PRO A 247 -20.84 -6.54 -22.39
N SER A 248 -21.99 -6.87 -23.00
CA SER A 248 -22.33 -6.53 -24.37
C SER A 248 -22.84 -5.09 -24.58
N GLU A 249 -22.80 -4.22 -23.56
CA GLU A 249 -23.22 -2.82 -23.63
C GLU A 249 -22.26 -1.90 -22.85
N LEU A 250 -20.94 -2.07 -23.00
CA LEU A 250 -19.99 -1.08 -22.49
C LEU A 250 -20.09 0.20 -23.33
N GLY A 251 -20.96 1.11 -22.90
CA GLY A 251 -21.01 2.47 -23.43
C GLY A 251 -19.69 3.23 -23.22
N PRO A 252 -19.50 4.37 -23.90
CA PRO A 252 -18.27 5.16 -23.77
C PRO A 252 -18.05 5.61 -22.33
N VAL A 253 -16.83 5.40 -21.82
CA VAL A 253 -16.44 5.82 -20.46
C VAL A 253 -16.37 7.35 -20.42
N VAL A 254 -17.22 7.96 -19.60
CA VAL A 254 -17.16 9.40 -19.32
C VAL A 254 -16.11 9.64 -18.23
N VAL A 255 -15.07 10.41 -18.58
CA VAL A 255 -14.00 10.79 -17.64
C VAL A 255 -14.15 12.27 -17.28
N PRO A 256 -14.12 12.65 -15.98
CA PRO A 256 -13.96 11.76 -14.84
C PRO A 256 -15.26 11.03 -14.45
N CYS A 257 -15.14 9.79 -13.98
CA CYS A 257 -16.26 8.91 -13.69
C CYS A 257 -17.22 9.45 -12.62
N LEU A 258 -16.72 10.28 -11.69
CA LEU A 258 -17.54 10.90 -10.63
C LEU A 258 -18.77 11.65 -11.15
N SER A 259 -18.73 12.12 -12.40
CA SER A 259 -19.80 12.87 -13.05
C SER A 259 -20.96 11.98 -13.53
N SER A 260 -20.73 10.67 -13.61
CA SER A 260 -21.68 9.66 -14.13
C SER A 260 -22.56 9.05 -13.04
N TRP A 261 -22.09 9.01 -11.78
CA TRP A 261 -22.76 8.32 -10.69
C TRP A 261 -23.75 9.22 -9.93
N THR A 262 -25.01 9.18 -10.35
CA THR A 262 -26.15 9.80 -9.65
C THR A 262 -26.67 8.91 -8.52
N GLU A 263 -27.51 9.44 -7.64
CA GLU A 263 -28.15 8.61 -6.60
C GLU A 263 -29.08 7.55 -7.20
N GLU A 264 -29.71 7.85 -8.33
CA GLU A 264 -30.55 6.93 -9.09
C GLU A 264 -29.75 5.74 -9.60
N ASN A 265 -28.67 5.99 -10.37
CA ASN A 265 -27.82 4.94 -10.94
C ASN A 265 -27.14 4.10 -9.85
N ILE A 266 -26.72 4.73 -8.74
CA ILE A 266 -26.15 4.00 -7.59
C ILE A 266 -27.21 3.09 -6.95
N SER A 267 -28.45 3.56 -6.82
CA SER A 267 -29.52 2.77 -6.20
C SER A 267 -29.94 1.59 -7.10
N GLU A 268 -29.99 1.80 -8.41
CA GLU A 268 -30.18 0.73 -9.39
C GLU A 268 -29.04 -0.27 -9.34
N ARG A 269 -27.79 0.21 -9.29
CA ARG A 269 -26.61 -0.65 -9.13
C ARG A 269 -26.70 -1.52 -7.88
N GLU A 270 -27.05 -0.97 -6.72
CA GLU A 270 -27.23 -1.75 -5.49
C GLU A 270 -28.36 -2.79 -5.57
N LYS A 271 -29.42 -2.52 -6.33
CA LYS A 271 -30.49 -3.49 -6.56
C LYS A 271 -29.95 -4.71 -7.31
N HIS A 272 -29.21 -4.47 -8.40
CA HIS A 272 -28.61 -5.56 -9.18
C HIS A 272 -27.54 -6.33 -8.40
N GLU A 273 -26.72 -5.66 -7.57
CA GLU A 273 -25.78 -6.34 -6.66
C GLU A 273 -26.50 -7.32 -5.74
N LYS A 274 -27.66 -6.92 -5.17
CA LYS A 274 -28.45 -7.80 -4.30
C LYS A 274 -29.03 -8.99 -5.07
N GLU A 275 -29.48 -8.78 -6.31
CA GLU A 275 -30.03 -9.83 -7.17
C GLU A 275 -28.96 -10.88 -7.55
N LEU A 276 -27.69 -10.46 -7.69
CA LEU A 276 -26.54 -11.35 -7.94
C LEU A 276 -25.98 -12.04 -6.66
N GLY A 277 -26.57 -11.80 -5.50
CA GLY A 277 -26.12 -12.41 -4.23
C GLY A 277 -25.18 -11.53 -3.39
N GLY A 278 -24.98 -10.27 -3.78
CA GLY A 278 -24.20 -9.27 -3.05
C GLY A 278 -22.93 -8.83 -3.77
N TYR A 279 -22.12 -8.04 -3.06
CA TYR A 279 -20.86 -7.51 -3.59
C TYR A 279 -19.87 -8.64 -3.90
N GLY A 280 -19.17 -8.52 -5.03
CA GLY A 280 -18.15 -9.48 -5.47
C GLY A 280 -18.66 -10.60 -6.39
N CYS A 281 -19.94 -10.58 -6.78
CA CYS A 281 -20.54 -11.54 -7.72
C CYS A 281 -20.53 -11.06 -9.18
N GLY A 282 -19.96 -9.88 -9.46
CA GLY A 282 -19.81 -9.33 -10.82
C GLY A 282 -18.49 -9.72 -11.50
N GLU A 283 -18.25 -9.19 -12.69
CA GLU A 283 -17.03 -9.40 -13.47
C GLU A 283 -16.11 -8.17 -13.36
N VAL A 284 -14.81 -8.38 -13.18
CA VAL A 284 -13.84 -7.27 -13.16
C VAL A 284 -13.54 -6.85 -14.59
N ILE A 285 -13.77 -5.57 -14.88
CA ILE A 285 -13.60 -4.97 -16.22
C ILE A 285 -12.66 -3.76 -16.20
N CYS A 286 -11.72 -3.74 -15.25
CA CYS A 286 -10.83 -2.59 -15.08
C CYS A 286 -9.97 -2.36 -16.34
N ARG A 287 -9.49 -3.44 -16.99
CA ARG A 287 -8.62 -3.35 -18.18
C ARG A 287 -9.31 -2.68 -19.36
N GLU A 288 -10.56 -3.04 -19.60
CA GLU A 288 -11.43 -2.47 -20.64
C GLU A 288 -11.71 -0.99 -20.41
N ARG A 289 -11.62 -0.53 -19.15
CA ARG A 289 -11.82 0.87 -18.76
C ARG A 289 -10.53 1.64 -18.50
N GLY A 290 -9.37 1.03 -18.71
CA GLY A 290 -8.06 1.64 -18.40
C GLY A 290 -7.81 1.88 -16.91
N LEU A 291 -8.56 1.21 -16.04
CA LEU A 291 -8.42 1.21 -14.58
C LEU A 291 -7.57 0.02 -14.12
N GLY A 292 -6.96 0.15 -12.94
CA GLY A 292 -6.13 -0.90 -12.34
C GLY A 292 -4.87 -1.22 -13.15
N LEU A 293 -4.45 -0.30 -14.02
CA LEU A 293 -3.20 -0.38 -14.76
C LEU A 293 -2.10 0.27 -13.92
N SER A 294 -1.25 -0.53 -13.29
CA SER A 294 0.04 -0.03 -12.82
C SER A 294 0.84 0.34 -14.07
N LEU A 295 1.32 1.60 -14.17
CA LEU A 295 2.04 2.10 -15.33
C LEU A 295 3.30 1.24 -15.62
N HIS A 296 3.15 0.22 -16.46
CA HIS A 296 4.19 -0.28 -17.32
C HIS A 296 3.83 0.19 -18.72
N ILE A 297 4.54 1.20 -19.21
CA ILE A 297 4.63 1.44 -20.64
C ILE A 297 5.53 0.31 -21.16
N ASP A 298 4.94 -0.83 -21.47
CA ASP A 298 5.60 -1.81 -22.30
C ASP A 298 5.61 -1.29 -23.74
N LYS A 299 6.82 -1.22 -24.30
CA LYS A 299 7.08 -1.00 -25.73
C LYS A 299 6.68 -2.26 -26.52
N ALA A 300 5.41 -2.64 -26.48
CA ALA A 300 4.86 -3.72 -27.30
C ALA A 300 3.33 -3.65 -27.31
N ASP A 301 2.76 -2.56 -27.82
CA ASP A 301 1.44 -2.54 -28.49
C ASP A 301 1.24 -1.15 -29.11
N VAL A 302 1.96 -0.89 -30.21
CA VAL A 302 1.53 0.09 -31.19
C VAL A 302 0.73 -0.70 -32.21
N ASP A 303 -0.56 -0.90 -31.95
CA ASP A 303 -1.62 -1.04 -32.95
C ASP A 303 -2.96 -1.36 -32.27
N MET A 304 -3.69 -0.32 -31.83
CA MET A 304 -5.16 -0.22 -31.90
C MET A 304 -5.64 1.02 -31.13
N LEU A 305 -5.79 2.14 -31.85
CA LEU A 305 -6.96 3.04 -31.86
C LEU A 305 -6.56 4.41 -32.48
N PRO A 306 -7.35 4.97 -33.41
CA PRO A 306 -6.94 6.12 -34.20
C PRO A 306 -7.20 7.44 -33.46
N LEU A 307 -6.14 8.12 -33.02
CA LEU A 307 -6.23 9.54 -32.63
C LEU A 307 -6.07 10.42 -33.87
N ARG A 308 -7.17 11.09 -34.24
CA ARG A 308 -7.19 12.15 -35.26
C ARG A 308 -6.36 13.35 -34.79
N GLN A 309 -5.55 13.84 -35.72
CA GLN A 309 -4.70 15.04 -35.77
C GLN A 309 -5.02 16.19 -34.80
N VAL A 310 -4.00 16.64 -34.07
CA VAL A 310 -3.72 18.06 -33.83
C VAL A 310 -2.25 18.31 -34.12
N THR A 311 -1.99 19.15 -35.12
CA THR A 311 -0.67 19.50 -35.65
C THR A 311 -0.10 20.71 -34.92
N LEU A 312 1.12 20.64 -34.37
CA LEU A 312 2.04 21.78 -34.32
C LEU A 312 3.50 21.28 -34.44
N ARG A 313 4.21 21.85 -35.41
CA ARG A 313 5.60 21.59 -35.81
C ARG A 313 6.60 22.26 -34.86
N ALA A 314 7.73 21.62 -34.59
CA ALA A 314 9.07 22.23 -34.72
C ALA A 314 10.17 21.15 -34.68
N ASN A 315 11.06 21.22 -35.66
CA ASN A 315 12.25 20.39 -35.87
C ASN A 315 13.31 20.59 -34.77
N CYS A 316 14.15 19.57 -34.55
CA CYS A 316 15.62 19.68 -34.60
C CYS A 316 16.24 18.28 -34.75
N ASN A 317 17.08 18.13 -35.78
CA ASN A 317 17.90 16.95 -36.11
C ASN A 317 19.05 16.79 -35.10
N PHE A 318 19.54 15.55 -34.89
CA PHE A 318 20.94 15.16 -35.15
C PHE A 318 21.13 13.63 -34.99
N GLN A 319 21.90 13.04 -35.90
CA GLN A 319 22.25 11.61 -35.99
C GLN A 319 23.53 11.25 -35.19
N PRO A 320 23.77 9.95 -34.91
CA PRO A 320 24.89 9.44 -34.11
C PRO A 320 26.12 9.08 -34.96
N SER A 321 27.27 8.88 -34.31
CA SER A 321 28.46 8.26 -34.91
C SER A 321 29.19 7.35 -33.92
N ASP A 322 29.62 6.21 -34.45
CA ASP A 322 30.23 5.05 -33.80
C ASP A 322 31.74 5.17 -33.48
N GLU A 323 32.20 4.10 -32.82
CA GLU A 323 33.51 3.43 -32.92
C GLU A 323 34.71 3.83 -32.01
N ASP A 324 35.15 2.80 -31.26
CA ASP A 324 36.51 2.22 -31.23
C ASP A 324 37.40 2.26 -29.96
N ASN A 325 37.55 1.05 -29.39
CA ASN A 325 38.78 0.27 -29.15
C ASN A 325 39.71 0.47 -27.92
N LEU A 326 39.88 -0.69 -27.23
CA LEU A 326 41.13 -1.37 -26.81
C LEU A 326 41.92 -0.90 -25.54
N GLU A 327 42.00 -1.75 -24.51
CA GLU A 327 43.19 -2.58 -24.17
C GLU A 327 43.14 -3.18 -22.75
N SER A 328 43.70 -4.39 -22.64
CA SER A 328 43.81 -5.29 -21.49
C SER A 328 45.03 -5.02 -20.62
N TYR A 329 44.97 -5.31 -19.31
CA TYR A 329 46.14 -5.78 -18.54
C TYR A 329 45.75 -6.80 -17.46
N SER A 330 46.50 -7.91 -17.46
CA SER A 330 46.42 -9.10 -16.61
C SER A 330 47.13 -8.95 -15.26
N TYR A 331 46.77 -9.76 -14.25
CA TYR A 331 47.74 -10.28 -13.28
C TYR A 331 47.35 -11.69 -12.79
N ASN A 332 48.34 -12.58 -12.77
CA ASN A 332 48.31 -13.91 -12.15
C ASN A 332 49.27 -13.94 -10.95
N ASN A 333 48.95 -14.82 -9.99
CA ASN A 333 49.79 -15.51 -8.99
C ASN A 333 49.64 -15.16 -7.49
N THR A 334 48.83 -15.99 -6.82
CA THR A 334 49.13 -17.00 -5.76
C THR A 334 50.16 -16.77 -4.63
N MET A 335 49.72 -17.20 -3.43
CA MET A 335 50.41 -17.47 -2.13
C MET A 335 50.63 -16.25 -1.22
N ASP A 336 50.30 -16.24 0.08
CA ASP A 336 50.57 -17.27 1.08
C ASP A 336 49.61 -17.20 2.30
N PHE A 337 49.07 -18.36 2.70
CA PHE A 337 48.18 -18.57 3.85
C PHE A 337 49.03 -18.86 5.10
N SER A 338 49.47 -17.86 5.86
CA SER A 338 50.08 -18.14 7.19
C SER A 338 50.24 -16.96 8.15
N ILE A 339 50.02 -15.71 7.75
CA ILE A 339 50.34 -14.54 8.62
C ILE A 339 49.10 -13.86 9.23
N MET A 340 47.87 -14.14 8.80
CA MET A 340 46.68 -13.46 9.34
C MET A 340 46.03 -14.10 10.58
N ASN A 341 46.51 -15.24 11.08
CA ASN A 341 45.84 -15.92 12.20
C ASN A 341 46.20 -15.37 13.59
N HIS A 342 47.13 -14.43 13.71
CA HIS A 342 47.48 -13.83 15.00
C HIS A 342 46.90 -12.43 15.23
N GLU A 343 46.41 -11.75 14.20
CA GLU A 343 45.66 -10.48 14.33
C GLU A 343 44.15 -10.70 14.49
N ILE A 344 43.63 -11.90 14.13
CA ILE A 344 42.21 -12.27 14.27
C ILE A 344 41.79 -12.48 15.74
N ALA A 345 42.73 -12.60 16.67
CA ALA A 345 42.45 -12.76 18.11
C ALA A 345 42.28 -11.43 18.87
N TYR A 346 42.48 -10.27 18.23
CA TYR A 346 42.36 -8.96 18.88
C TYR A 346 41.45 -7.95 18.16
N SER A 347 40.77 -8.36 17.08
CA SER A 347 39.76 -7.56 16.37
C SER A 347 38.33 -8.08 16.53
N GLN A 348 38.03 -8.80 17.62
CA GLN A 348 36.66 -9.27 17.96
C GLN A 348 35.75 -8.18 18.56
N SER A 349 36.09 -6.90 18.41
CA SER A 349 35.33 -5.80 19.03
C SER A 349 34.85 -4.73 18.04
N GLN A 350 34.77 -5.00 16.73
CA GLN A 350 34.16 -4.05 15.78
C GLN A 350 33.82 -4.66 14.41
N SER A 351 33.05 -5.75 14.36
CA SER A 351 32.53 -6.26 13.09
C SER A 351 31.32 -5.43 12.65
N GLN A 352 31.52 -4.51 11.71
CA GLN A 352 30.44 -3.71 11.12
C GLN A 352 29.69 -4.51 10.04
N THR A 353 28.37 -4.50 10.07
CA THR A 353 27.49 -5.09 9.04
C THR A 353 27.07 -4.02 8.04
N ALA A 354 27.09 -4.34 6.75
CA ALA A 354 26.66 -3.45 5.68
C ALA A 354 25.14 -3.57 5.41
N CYS A 355 24.55 -2.50 4.87
CA CYS A 355 23.16 -2.53 4.40
C CYS A 355 23.00 -3.55 3.25
N PRO A 356 21.94 -4.38 3.27
CA PRO A 356 21.71 -5.37 2.21
C PRO A 356 21.36 -4.76 0.84
N LEU A 357 21.02 -3.47 0.77
CA LEU A 357 20.64 -2.81 -0.48
C LEU A 357 21.88 -2.34 -1.26
N PRO A 358 22.05 -2.74 -2.54
CA PRO A 358 23.22 -2.39 -3.35
C PRO A 358 23.47 -0.88 -3.51
N THR A 359 22.41 -0.07 -3.39
CA THR A 359 22.46 1.39 -3.54
C THR A 359 22.73 2.13 -2.23
N CYS A 360 22.94 1.41 -1.11
CA CYS A 360 23.16 1.99 0.20
C CYS A 360 24.55 1.65 0.76
N ASN A 361 25.32 2.70 1.07
CA ASN A 361 26.69 2.57 1.59
C ASN A 361 26.76 2.52 3.13
N PHE A 362 25.63 2.28 3.81
CA PHE A 362 25.60 2.23 5.27
C PHE A 362 26.36 1.01 5.78
N THR A 363 27.24 1.23 6.76
CA THR A 363 27.98 0.23 7.52
C THR A 363 27.91 0.61 9.00
N GLY A 364 27.62 -0.37 9.87
CA GLY A 364 27.45 -0.10 11.29
C GLY A 364 27.25 -1.36 12.11
N GLN A 365 27.04 -1.20 13.42
CA GLN A 365 26.61 -2.30 14.28
C GLN A 365 25.22 -2.81 13.89
N PHE A 366 24.92 -4.07 14.20
CA PHE A 366 23.67 -4.72 13.81
C PHE A 366 22.43 -3.99 14.35
N GLU A 367 22.48 -3.49 15.59
CA GLU A 367 21.41 -2.70 16.19
C GLU A 367 21.14 -1.43 15.37
N ASN A 368 22.21 -0.76 14.93
CA ASN A 368 22.11 0.45 14.10
C ASN A 368 21.64 0.14 12.67
N LEU A 369 21.89 -1.07 12.15
CA LEU A 369 21.40 -1.50 10.85
C LEU A 369 19.88 -1.66 10.83
N SER A 370 19.30 -2.24 11.88
CA SER A 370 17.85 -2.39 12.01
C SER A 370 17.13 -1.03 12.05
N ASP A 371 17.67 -0.08 12.81
CA ASP A 371 17.15 1.29 12.91
C ASP A 371 17.37 2.09 11.62
N HIS A 372 18.55 1.96 11.01
CA HIS A 372 18.85 2.56 9.71
C HIS A 372 17.87 2.08 8.63
N PHE A 373 17.70 0.77 8.49
CA PHE A 373 16.82 0.18 7.50
C PHE A 373 15.37 0.59 7.74
N SER A 374 14.91 0.55 8.99
CA SER A 374 13.54 0.94 9.37
C SER A 374 13.24 2.43 9.18
N SER A 375 14.26 3.29 9.12
CA SER A 375 14.08 4.74 8.96
C SER A 375 14.34 5.25 7.55
N LYS A 376 15.30 4.65 6.82
CA LYS A 376 15.73 5.07 5.48
C LYS A 376 15.24 4.17 4.36
N HIS A 377 14.94 2.90 4.66
CA HIS A 377 14.60 1.85 3.68
C HIS A 377 13.37 1.04 4.12
N TRP A 378 12.43 1.70 4.81
CA TRP A 378 11.28 1.04 5.42
C TRP A 378 10.35 0.33 4.41
N ASP A 379 10.42 0.73 3.15
CA ASP A 379 9.66 0.21 2.01
C ASP A 379 10.44 -0.82 1.17
N SER A 380 11.73 -1.02 1.45
CA SER A 380 12.65 -1.82 0.63
C SER A 380 12.80 -3.27 1.13
N GLY A 381 12.04 -3.68 2.14
CA GLY A 381 12.03 -5.05 2.66
C GLY A 381 10.70 -5.43 3.31
N LEU A 382 10.40 -6.73 3.39
CA LEU A 382 9.17 -7.24 4.01
C LEU A 382 9.41 -7.61 5.47
N ARG A 383 8.52 -7.17 6.36
CA ARG A 383 8.53 -7.62 7.75
C ARG A 383 7.77 -8.94 7.90
N PHE A 384 8.33 -9.88 8.64
CA PHE A 384 7.75 -11.19 8.89
C PHE A 384 7.89 -11.62 10.36
N GLN A 385 7.18 -12.68 10.73
CA GLN A 385 7.25 -13.31 12.07
C GLN A 385 7.75 -14.74 11.92
N TYR A 386 8.58 -15.21 12.85
CA TYR A 386 9.04 -16.59 12.83
C TYR A 386 7.89 -17.59 12.95
N ASN A 387 8.10 -18.80 12.44
CA ASN A 387 7.15 -19.93 12.50
C ASN A 387 5.80 -19.65 11.80
N CYS A 388 5.71 -18.56 11.03
CA CYS A 388 4.51 -18.18 10.28
C CYS A 388 4.82 -18.17 8.77
N PRO A 389 4.13 -18.97 7.95
CA PRO A 389 4.31 -18.95 6.51
C PRO A 389 3.98 -17.58 5.91
N LEU A 390 4.87 -17.08 5.06
CA LEU A 390 4.78 -15.80 4.36
C LEU A 390 4.80 -16.04 2.85
N ASN A 391 3.75 -15.60 2.15
CA ASN A 391 3.71 -15.64 0.70
C ASN A 391 4.41 -14.41 0.10
N VAL A 392 5.44 -14.68 -0.70
CA VAL A 392 6.25 -13.68 -1.40
C VAL A 392 6.25 -13.97 -2.91
N SER A 393 6.49 -12.92 -3.69
CA SER A 393 6.54 -12.98 -5.15
C SER A 393 7.81 -12.25 -5.57
N LEU A 394 8.58 -12.86 -6.47
CA LEU A 394 9.75 -12.25 -7.08
C LEU A 394 9.51 -12.07 -8.58
N GLY A 395 9.60 -10.83 -9.05
CA GLY A 395 9.50 -10.49 -10.47
C GLY A 395 10.68 -11.02 -11.29
N MET A 396 10.63 -10.92 -12.62
CA MET A 396 11.68 -11.44 -13.51
C MET A 396 13.05 -10.82 -13.24
N ASP A 397 13.11 -9.49 -13.08
CA ASP A 397 14.35 -8.72 -12.90
C ASP A 397 14.81 -8.63 -11.43
N GLU A 398 13.98 -9.06 -10.47
CA GLU A 398 14.32 -9.02 -9.05
C GLU A 398 15.24 -10.18 -8.69
N THR A 399 16.49 -9.91 -8.31
CA THR A 399 17.46 -10.97 -7.98
C THR A 399 17.45 -11.35 -6.50
N PHE A 400 16.85 -10.54 -5.64
CA PHE A 400 16.71 -10.85 -4.22
C PHE A 400 15.54 -10.07 -3.59
N LEU A 401 15.09 -10.52 -2.42
CA LEU A 401 14.13 -9.83 -1.57
C LEU A 401 14.63 -9.82 -0.12
N VAL A 402 14.57 -8.65 0.52
CA VAL A 402 14.98 -8.47 1.92
C VAL A 402 13.79 -8.77 2.84
N LEU A 403 13.98 -9.66 3.80
CA LEU A 403 13.01 -10.01 4.84
C LEU A 403 13.59 -9.59 6.21
N GLN A 404 12.80 -8.88 7.03
CA GLN A 404 13.18 -8.46 8.37
C GLN A 404 12.28 -9.12 9.42
N ALA A 405 12.87 -9.85 10.36
CA ALA A 405 12.14 -10.47 11.46
C ALA A 405 11.64 -9.40 12.45
N ALA A 406 10.37 -9.46 12.83
CA ALA A 406 9.74 -8.47 13.71
C ALA A 406 10.19 -8.58 15.17
N GLU A 407 10.59 -9.77 15.63
CA GLU A 407 10.92 -10.04 17.03
C GLU A 407 12.34 -9.60 17.40
N ASN A 408 13.33 -9.99 16.58
CA ASN A 408 14.75 -9.81 16.88
C ASN A 408 15.49 -8.94 15.85
N GLY A 409 14.81 -8.46 14.80
CA GLY A 409 15.38 -7.56 13.80
C GLY A 409 16.36 -8.19 12.82
N PHE A 410 16.52 -9.53 12.83
CA PHE A 410 17.39 -10.23 11.87
C PHE A 410 16.92 -10.05 10.43
N PHE A 411 17.90 -9.94 9.54
CA PHE A 411 17.66 -9.79 8.11
C PHE A 411 17.91 -11.13 7.40
N PHE A 412 17.04 -11.45 6.47
CA PHE A 412 17.15 -12.62 5.61
C PHE A 412 17.01 -12.18 4.15
N LEU A 413 17.94 -12.61 3.31
CA LEU A 413 17.88 -12.39 1.87
C LEU A 413 17.32 -13.65 1.20
N LEU A 414 16.16 -13.49 0.57
CA LEU A 414 15.66 -14.47 -0.37
C LEU A 414 16.30 -14.20 -1.72
N ASN A 415 17.31 -14.97 -2.10
CA ASN A 415 18.04 -14.79 -3.34
C ASN A 415 17.43 -15.65 -4.45
N LYS A 416 17.28 -15.06 -5.64
CA LYS A 416 16.87 -15.74 -6.87
C LYS A 416 17.98 -15.67 -7.90
N GLY A 417 18.46 -16.84 -8.31
CA GLY A 417 19.28 -17.03 -9.50
C GLY A 417 18.43 -17.54 -10.66
N THR A 418 18.93 -17.38 -11.88
CA THR A 418 18.30 -17.92 -13.09
C THR A 418 19.27 -18.89 -13.74
N GLU A 419 18.81 -20.13 -13.91
CA GLU A 419 19.53 -21.23 -14.55
C GLU A 419 18.80 -21.64 -15.84
N ASN A 420 19.43 -22.49 -16.65
CA ASN A 420 18.89 -22.88 -17.98
C ASN A 420 17.48 -23.53 -17.94
N ILE A 421 17.07 -24.09 -16.79
CA ILE A 421 15.81 -24.85 -16.65
C ILE A 421 14.84 -24.25 -15.64
N GLY A 422 15.19 -23.14 -14.99
CA GLY A 422 14.35 -22.51 -13.98
C GLY A 422 15.11 -21.54 -13.07
N HIS A 423 14.48 -21.17 -11.97
CA HIS A 423 15.06 -20.27 -10.97
C HIS A 423 15.56 -21.03 -9.76
N THR A 424 16.76 -20.69 -9.29
CA THR A 424 17.30 -21.21 -8.02
C THR A 424 16.98 -20.24 -6.90
N VAL A 425 16.40 -20.74 -5.82
CA VAL A 425 16.00 -19.92 -4.67
C VAL A 425 16.72 -20.38 -3.40
N THR A 426 17.28 -19.43 -2.67
CA THR A 426 17.95 -19.67 -1.37
C THR A 426 17.62 -18.58 -0.36
N ILE A 427 17.75 -18.90 0.93
CA ILE A 427 17.65 -17.92 2.01
C ILE A 427 18.98 -17.78 2.72
N THR A 428 19.49 -16.56 2.76
CA THR A 428 20.75 -16.22 3.44
C THR A 428 20.46 -15.35 4.66
N CYS A 429 21.07 -15.63 5.79
CA CYS A 429 20.91 -14.84 7.00
C CYS A 429 22.00 -13.75 7.09
N ILE A 430 21.58 -12.52 7.41
CA ILE A 430 22.45 -11.41 7.78
C ILE A 430 22.20 -11.13 9.26
N GLY A 431 23.14 -11.58 10.09
CA GLY A 431 23.10 -11.43 11.55
C GLY A 431 24.42 -10.90 12.11
N PRO A 432 24.46 -10.57 13.42
CA PRO A 432 25.68 -10.11 14.08
C PRO A 432 26.80 -11.16 13.97
N CYS A 433 28.04 -10.74 13.75
CA CYS A 433 29.18 -11.65 13.48
C CYS A 433 29.49 -12.64 14.61
N SER A 434 28.91 -12.47 15.80
CA SER A 434 29.06 -13.37 16.94
C SER A 434 28.11 -14.57 16.91
N SER A 435 27.05 -14.57 16.09
CA SER A 435 26.11 -15.68 16.04
C SER A 435 26.54 -16.72 15.01
N SER A 436 26.81 -17.95 15.47
CA SER A 436 26.85 -19.15 14.62
C SER A 436 25.43 -19.70 14.40
N GLU A 437 24.41 -18.86 14.54
CA GLU A 437 23.02 -19.26 14.51
C GLU A 437 22.58 -19.57 13.08
N GLN A 438 22.13 -20.80 12.88
CA GLN A 438 21.51 -21.25 11.64
C GLN A 438 20.00 -21.31 11.86
N PHE A 439 19.25 -20.74 10.94
CA PHE A 439 17.79 -20.77 10.98
C PHE A 439 17.29 -21.84 10.02
N LEU A 440 16.40 -22.70 10.49
CA LEU A 440 15.70 -23.63 9.61
C LEU A 440 14.68 -22.86 8.79
N TYR A 441 14.63 -23.11 7.48
CA TYR A 441 13.63 -22.52 6.61
C TYR A 441 12.99 -23.55 5.69
N TYR A 442 11.75 -23.23 5.30
CA TYR A 442 10.99 -23.91 4.28
C TYR A 442 10.72 -22.94 3.12
N LEU A 443 10.98 -23.41 1.91
CA LEU A 443 10.53 -22.79 0.67
C LEU A 443 9.54 -23.72 -0.01
N VAL A 444 8.38 -23.21 -0.37
CA VAL A 444 7.37 -23.95 -1.12
C VAL A 444 6.97 -23.16 -2.35
N SER A 445 6.98 -23.81 -3.52
CA SER A 445 6.41 -23.28 -4.75
C SER A 445 5.31 -24.22 -5.24
N GLU A 446 4.14 -23.68 -5.55
CA GLU A 446 2.96 -24.46 -5.93
C GLU A 446 2.52 -24.15 -7.35
N ARG A 447 2.08 -25.19 -8.07
CA ARG A 447 1.48 -25.09 -9.40
C ARG A 447 0.32 -26.07 -9.49
N GLY A 448 -0.90 -25.56 -9.36
CA GLY A 448 -2.10 -26.39 -9.29
C GLY A 448 -2.01 -27.35 -8.11
N ASN A 449 -2.00 -28.66 -8.38
CA ASN A 449 -1.89 -29.69 -7.33
C ASN A 449 -0.46 -30.13 -7.03
N ASN A 450 0.54 -29.63 -7.76
CA ASN A 450 1.94 -30.00 -7.56
C ASN A 450 2.63 -28.95 -6.69
N SER A 451 3.47 -29.40 -5.76
CA SER A 451 4.31 -28.51 -4.95
C SER A 451 5.76 -28.97 -4.95
N LEU A 452 6.68 -28.00 -5.01
CA LEU A 452 8.11 -28.19 -4.81
C LEU A 452 8.45 -27.61 -3.44
N ARG A 453 9.16 -28.38 -2.63
CA ARG A 453 9.46 -27.99 -1.25
C ARG A 453 10.95 -28.20 -0.96
N LEU A 454 11.58 -27.18 -0.41
CA LEU A 454 12.92 -27.28 0.16
C LEU A 454 12.83 -27.03 1.67
N LYS A 455 13.49 -27.90 2.43
CA LYS A 455 13.80 -27.70 3.84
C LYS A 455 15.32 -27.59 3.97
N ALA A 456 15.83 -26.46 4.43
CA ALA A 456 17.27 -26.23 4.55
C ALA A 456 17.58 -25.27 5.71
N TYR A 457 18.86 -25.05 5.99
CA TYR A 457 19.33 -24.12 7.01
C TYR A 457 20.01 -22.91 6.37
N THR A 458 19.83 -21.73 6.94
CA THR A 458 20.43 -20.50 6.40
C THR A 458 21.95 -20.53 6.50
N GLN A 459 22.62 -20.11 5.43
CA GLN A 459 24.05 -19.79 5.48
C GLN A 459 24.23 -18.37 6.05
N SER A 460 25.21 -18.20 6.94
CA SER A 460 25.58 -16.89 7.49
C SER A 460 26.57 -16.22 6.54
N LEU A 461 26.27 -14.99 6.10
CA LEU A 461 27.09 -14.25 5.14
C LEU A 461 28.38 -13.74 5.81
N ARG A 462 29.41 -14.58 5.94
CA ARG A 462 30.78 -14.16 6.29
C ARG A 462 31.56 -13.85 5.01
N ALA A 463 31.48 -12.59 4.59
CA ALA A 463 32.19 -12.03 3.44
C ALA A 463 31.80 -12.66 2.08
N LYS A 464 31.70 -11.80 1.08
CA LYS A 464 31.40 -12.13 -0.31
C LYS A 464 32.51 -13.05 -0.86
N VAL A 465 32.28 -14.35 -0.88
CA VAL A 465 33.10 -15.30 -1.66
C VAL A 465 32.36 -15.51 -2.98
N ASP A 466 32.71 -14.71 -3.97
CA ASP A 466 32.20 -14.86 -5.33
C ASP A 466 32.58 -16.27 -5.86
N GLY A 467 31.58 -17.04 -6.31
CA GLY A 467 31.81 -18.17 -7.23
C GLY A 467 31.55 -19.60 -6.74
N ILE A 468 31.06 -19.82 -5.52
CA ILE A 468 30.58 -21.16 -5.10
C ILE A 468 29.05 -21.12 -5.00
N PRO A 469 28.30 -21.85 -5.84
CA PRO A 469 26.85 -21.94 -5.69
C PRO A 469 26.53 -22.54 -4.32
N PRO A 470 25.57 -21.99 -3.56
CA PRO A 470 25.18 -22.53 -2.26
C PRO A 470 24.82 -24.02 -2.40
N SER A 471 25.29 -24.85 -1.47
CA SER A 471 25.13 -26.32 -1.51
C SER A 471 23.67 -26.79 -1.58
N ASP A 472 22.74 -25.97 -1.08
CA ASP A 472 21.32 -26.31 -0.95
C ASP A 472 20.45 -25.18 -1.51
N PHE A 473 19.76 -25.44 -2.63
CA PHE A 473 18.85 -24.49 -3.28
C PHE A 473 17.59 -25.17 -3.80
N LEU A 474 16.49 -24.40 -3.89
CA LEU A 474 15.26 -24.87 -4.52
C LEU A 474 15.29 -24.46 -5.98
N LEU A 475 15.38 -25.44 -6.89
CA LEU A 475 15.23 -25.20 -8.31
C LEU A 475 13.75 -25.24 -8.69
N VAL A 476 13.19 -24.09 -9.03
CA VAL A 476 11.80 -23.93 -9.48
C VAL A 476 11.77 -23.80 -11.01
N PRO A 477 11.25 -24.80 -11.75
CA PRO A 477 11.18 -24.74 -13.20
C PRO A 477 10.35 -23.55 -13.70
N PHE A 478 10.67 -22.99 -14.87
CA PHE A 478 9.93 -21.85 -15.45
C PHE A 478 8.42 -22.08 -15.58
N GLY A 479 7.99 -23.34 -15.69
CA GLY A 479 6.56 -23.69 -15.74
C GLY A 479 5.79 -23.42 -14.43
N TYR A 480 6.46 -23.12 -13.32
CA TYR A 480 5.85 -22.74 -12.04
C TYR A 480 5.64 -21.23 -11.89
N LEU A 481 6.13 -20.43 -12.84
CA LEU A 481 5.85 -19.00 -12.87
C LEU A 481 4.36 -18.76 -13.08
N ASN A 482 3.85 -17.72 -12.43
CA ASN A 482 2.47 -17.31 -12.62
C ASN A 482 2.26 -16.70 -14.02
N SER A 483 1.01 -16.40 -14.38
CA SER A 483 0.68 -15.78 -15.67
C SER A 483 1.31 -14.41 -15.90
N CYS A 484 1.84 -13.76 -14.85
CA CYS A 484 2.57 -12.50 -14.90
C CYS A 484 4.10 -12.69 -14.95
N GLY A 485 4.57 -13.95 -15.03
CA GLY A 485 6.00 -14.27 -15.04
C GLY A 485 6.69 -14.19 -13.66
N GLU A 486 5.94 -14.02 -12.57
CA GLU A 486 6.52 -13.92 -11.24
C GLU A 486 6.66 -15.30 -10.59
N LEU A 487 7.71 -15.43 -9.79
CA LEU A 487 7.97 -16.60 -8.97
C LEU A 487 7.29 -16.44 -7.60
N ASN A 488 6.18 -17.15 -7.41
CA ASN A 488 5.47 -17.19 -6.13
C ASN A 488 6.06 -18.27 -5.23
N LEU A 489 6.35 -17.88 -3.99
CA LEU A 489 6.94 -18.72 -2.96
C LEU A 489 6.23 -18.51 -1.63
N GLU A 490 5.96 -19.60 -0.93
CA GLU A 490 5.68 -19.55 0.50
C GLU A 490 7.00 -19.79 1.25
N VAL A 491 7.35 -18.84 2.11
CA VAL A 491 8.57 -18.82 2.91
C VAL A 491 8.20 -18.95 4.38
N CYS A 492 8.78 -19.91 5.08
CA CYS A 492 8.64 -20.02 6.54
C CYS A 492 10.00 -20.21 7.18
N ILE A 493 10.39 -19.28 8.05
CA ILE A 493 11.68 -19.32 8.77
C ILE A 493 11.39 -19.57 10.26
N TRP A 494 12.09 -20.52 10.85
CA TRP A 494 11.89 -20.96 12.22
C TRP A 494 12.93 -20.33 13.15
N ASN A 495 12.51 -19.99 14.36
CA ASN A 495 13.42 -19.52 15.39
C ASN A 495 14.21 -20.72 15.97
N SER A 496 15.53 -20.59 16.08
CA SER A 496 16.43 -21.61 16.65
C SER A 496 16.06 -21.98 18.10
N SER A 497 15.45 -21.04 18.82
CA SER A 497 15.00 -21.20 20.22
C SER A 497 13.89 -22.26 20.39
N ASP A 498 13.12 -22.52 19.33
CA ASP A 498 11.95 -23.43 19.36
C ASP A 498 12.29 -24.85 18.89
N LEU A 499 13.52 -25.10 18.43
CA LEU A 499 13.97 -26.42 17.95
C LEU A 499 14.57 -27.30 19.07
N VAL A 500 14.70 -26.77 20.29
CA VAL A 500 15.15 -27.52 21.47
C VAL A 500 13.92 -27.92 22.30
N GLY A 501 13.10 -28.80 21.75
CA GLY A 501 11.85 -29.20 22.41
C GLY A 501 11.06 -30.31 21.71
N VAL A 502 11.75 -31.17 20.95
CA VAL A 502 11.18 -32.42 20.43
C VAL A 502 12.04 -33.59 20.88
#